data_AF-A0A4V1UUV3-F1
#
_entry.id   AF-A0A4V1UUV3-F1
#
_cell.length_a   1.000
_cell.length_b   1.000
_cell.length_c   1.000
_cell.angle_alpha   90.00
_cell.angle_beta   90.00
_cell.angle_gamma   90.00
#
_symmetry.space_group_name_H-M   'P 1'
#
loop_
_entity.id
_entity.type
_entity.pdbx_description
1 polymer ?
#
loop_
_entity_poly.entity_id
_entity_poly.type
_entity_poly.pdbx_seq_one_letter_code
_entity_poly.pdbx_strand_id
1 'polypeptide(L)'
;PYRVSQTTYRPAHFHLMITADNYQPLVTQVYFEGDKHLTEDSASSSPTAKKRILKVQTLADNSKKVSFDINLSKSFKPEVTEIDKLQGTYAFDHDRILKFFLKEEDLWCGNPEGRLAYAGANTFHAVNRDTAYTFQKLTDGRIRLEEKKEGVSSISYKT
;
A
#
# COMPACT_ATOMS: atom_id res chain seq x y z
N PRO A 1 22.82 12.21 8.12
CA PRO A 1 22.46 12.62 6.76
C PRO A 1 23.32 11.87 5.74
N TYR A 2 22.78 11.55 4.58
CA TYR A 2 23.45 10.78 3.53
C TYR A 2 23.33 11.50 2.19
N ARG A 3 24.43 11.58 1.42
CA ARG A 3 24.45 12.24 0.12
C ARG A 3 23.90 11.31 -0.97
N VAL A 4 22.86 11.74 -1.67
CA VAL A 4 22.22 10.95 -2.75
C VAL A 4 22.68 11.39 -4.13
N SER A 5 22.99 12.67 -4.30
CA SER A 5 23.46 13.24 -5.57
C SER A 5 24.51 14.32 -5.31
N GLN A 6 24.98 14.99 -6.36
CA GLN A 6 25.91 16.11 -6.21
C GLN A 6 25.33 17.24 -5.34
N THR A 7 24.02 17.45 -5.37
CA THR A 7 23.32 18.56 -4.69
C THR A 7 22.29 18.11 -3.66
N THR A 8 21.97 16.81 -3.59
CA THR A 8 20.87 16.29 -2.74
C THR A 8 21.39 15.48 -1.57
N TYR A 9 20.89 15.79 -0.38
CA TYR A 9 21.13 15.04 0.85
C TYR A 9 19.80 14.53 1.40
N ARG A 10 19.85 13.38 2.07
CA ARG A 10 18.74 12.83 2.84
C ARG A 10 18.98 13.08 4.32
N PRO A 11 17.92 13.31 5.10
CA PRO A 11 18.02 13.40 6.55
C PRO A 11 18.62 12.11 7.13
N ALA A 12 19.20 12.18 8.32
CA ALA A 12 19.54 10.99 9.08
C ALA A 12 18.30 10.11 9.29
N HIS A 13 18.44 8.80 9.08
CA HIS A 13 17.34 7.85 9.18
C HIS A 13 17.81 6.44 9.53
N PHE A 14 16.88 5.63 10.02
CA PHE A 14 17.02 4.17 10.11
C PHE A 14 16.06 3.49 9.16
N HIS A 15 16.55 2.48 8.44
CA HIS A 15 15.71 1.53 7.70
C HIS A 15 15.24 0.43 8.64
N LEU A 16 13.96 0.10 8.57
CA LEU A 16 13.33 -0.90 9.42
C LEU A 16 12.53 -1.87 8.54
N MET A 17 12.70 -3.15 8.81
CA MET A 17 11.77 -4.19 8.39
C MET A 17 11.25 -4.86 9.66
N ILE A 18 9.95 -4.74 9.92
CA ILE A 18 9.30 -5.32 11.09
C ILE A 18 8.36 -6.43 10.63
N THR A 19 8.49 -7.60 11.25
CA THR A 19 7.70 -8.79 10.94
C THR A 19 7.14 -9.38 12.22
N ALA A 20 5.98 -10.03 12.11
CA ALA A 20 5.36 -10.83 13.16
C ALA A 20 4.48 -11.90 12.51
N ASP A 21 4.32 -13.04 13.19
CA ASP A 21 3.54 -14.16 12.67
C ASP A 21 2.09 -13.76 12.38
N ASN A 22 1.62 -14.05 11.17
CA ASN A 22 0.27 -13.71 10.69
C ASN A 22 -0.01 -12.21 10.54
N TYR A 23 1.03 -11.38 10.43
CA TYR A 23 0.92 -9.94 10.12
C TYR A 23 1.64 -9.60 8.81
N GLN A 24 1.14 -8.57 8.12
CA GLN A 24 1.82 -8.02 6.94
C GLN A 24 3.16 -7.39 7.38
N PRO A 25 4.31 -7.77 6.77
CA PRO A 25 5.58 -7.10 7.02
C PRO A 25 5.50 -5.60 6.75
N LEU A 26 6.07 -4.80 7.66
CA LEU A 26 6.20 -3.36 7.50
C LEU A 26 7.64 -3.02 7.13
N VAL A 27 7.84 -2.54 5.89
CA VAL A 27 9.08 -1.90 5.47
C VAL A 27 8.91 -0.40 5.61
N THR A 28 9.73 0.22 6.44
CA THR A 28 9.60 1.65 6.73
C THR A 28 10.94 2.29 7.06
N GLN A 29 10.93 3.61 7.27
CA GLN A 29 12.08 4.36 7.73
C GLN A 29 11.65 5.48 8.68
N VAL A 30 12.47 5.74 9.69
CA VAL A 30 12.27 6.82 10.67
C VAL A 30 13.34 7.89 10.52
N TYR A 31 12.99 9.13 10.81
CA TYR A 31 13.82 10.32 10.75
C TYR A 31 13.87 11.01 12.12
N PHE A 32 14.65 12.08 12.23
CA PHE A 32 14.85 12.78 13.50
C PHE A 32 14.55 14.27 13.38
N GLU A 33 13.83 14.81 14.35
CA GLU A 33 13.57 16.25 14.44
C GLU A 33 14.86 17.06 14.43
N GLY A 34 14.84 18.21 13.76
CA GLY A 34 15.99 19.12 13.68
C GLY A 34 16.98 18.81 12.55
N ASP A 35 16.81 17.74 11.79
CA ASP A 35 17.60 17.52 10.58
C ASP A 35 17.19 18.50 9.48
N LYS A 36 18.17 19.24 8.94
CA LYS A 36 17.95 20.32 7.96
C LYS A 36 17.41 19.83 6.60
N HIS A 37 17.51 18.53 6.31
CA HIS A 37 17.08 17.96 5.02
C HIS A 37 15.67 17.36 5.07
N LEU A 38 14.95 17.47 6.21
CA LEU A 38 13.61 16.89 6.36
C LEU A 38 12.60 17.40 5.31
N THR A 39 12.67 18.69 4.95
CA THR A 39 11.74 19.32 4.00
C THR A 39 12.15 19.13 2.54
N GLU A 40 13.40 18.74 2.29
CA GLU A 40 13.97 18.58 0.94
C GLU A 40 13.83 17.15 0.42
N ASP A 41 13.88 16.14 1.29
CA ASP A 41 13.70 14.74 0.91
C ASP A 41 12.20 14.42 0.72
N SER A 42 11.85 13.84 -0.43
CA SER A 42 10.44 13.55 -0.79
C SER A 42 9.78 12.54 0.15
N ALA A 43 10.56 11.64 0.76
CA ALA A 43 10.04 10.62 1.65
C ALA A 43 9.82 11.15 3.09
N SER A 44 10.62 12.10 3.57
CA SER A 44 10.44 12.76 4.88
C SER A 44 9.50 13.96 4.83
N SER A 45 9.41 14.66 3.70
CA SER A 45 8.50 15.81 3.51
C SER A 45 7.06 15.38 3.22
N SER A 46 6.82 14.11 2.90
CA SER A 46 5.47 13.56 2.71
C SER A 46 4.58 13.83 3.93
N PRO A 47 3.32 14.26 3.77
CA PRO A 47 2.38 14.42 4.88
C PRO A 47 2.20 13.15 5.73
N THR A 48 2.41 11.98 5.13
CA THR A 48 2.33 10.66 5.79
C THR A 48 3.53 10.35 6.67
N ALA A 49 4.63 11.11 6.56
CA ALA A 49 5.86 10.90 7.31
C ALA A 49 5.85 11.52 8.71
N LYS A 50 4.85 12.34 9.05
CA LYS A 50 4.77 13.06 10.34
C LYS A 50 5.00 12.17 11.56
N LYS A 51 4.41 10.97 11.56
CA LYS A 51 4.55 9.99 12.67
C LYS A 51 5.89 9.24 12.67
N ARG A 52 6.72 9.43 11.65
CA ARG A 52 8.05 8.81 11.49
C ARG A 52 9.19 9.80 11.71
N ILE A 53 8.90 11.07 12.00
CA ILE A 53 9.90 12.08 12.41
C ILE A 53 9.92 12.08 13.95
N LEU A 54 10.99 11.55 14.53
CA LEU A 54 11.08 11.26 15.95
C LEU A 54 11.82 12.36 16.70
N LYS A 55 11.27 12.77 17.84
CA LYS A 55 11.95 13.64 18.79
C LYS A 55 13.08 12.89 19.48
N VAL A 56 14.29 13.44 19.39
CA VAL A 56 15.48 12.88 20.07
C VAL A 56 15.55 13.41 21.49
N GLN A 57 15.54 12.49 22.46
CA GLN A 57 15.75 12.79 23.87
C GLN A 57 17.24 12.66 24.20
N THR A 58 17.78 13.61 24.95
CA THR A 58 19.12 13.50 25.54
C THR A 58 18.97 13.05 26.98
N LEU A 59 19.59 11.92 27.34
CA LEU A 59 19.56 11.38 28.68
C LEU A 59 20.67 12.00 29.55
N ALA A 60 20.63 11.74 30.86
CA ALA A 60 21.56 12.34 31.83
C ALA A 60 23.04 11.99 31.57
N ASP A 61 23.30 10.85 30.93
CA ASP A 61 24.64 10.38 30.53
C ASP A 61 25.07 10.89 29.13
N ASN A 62 24.34 11.85 28.56
CA ASN A 62 24.48 12.39 27.21
C ASN A 62 24.13 11.41 26.06
N SER A 63 23.70 10.18 26.36
CA SER A 63 23.20 9.27 25.34
C SER A 63 21.90 9.80 24.71
N LYS A 64 21.61 9.34 23.48
CA LYS A 64 20.42 9.75 22.73
C LYS A 64 19.39 8.62 22.72
N LYS A 65 18.12 8.96 22.95
CA LYS A 65 17.00 8.03 22.93
C LYS A 65 15.89 8.53 22.01
N VAL A 66 15.27 7.61 21.28
CA VAL A 66 14.02 7.83 20.55
C VAL A 66 13.04 6.73 20.91
N SER A 67 11.74 7.03 20.80
CA SER A 67 10.66 6.04 20.92
C SER A 67 9.89 5.99 19.61
N PHE A 68 9.59 4.79 19.13
CA PHE A 68 8.82 4.57 17.92
C PHE A 68 7.92 3.35 18.09
N ASP A 69 6.62 3.60 18.22
CA ASP A 69 5.61 2.56 18.41
C ASP A 69 5.08 2.09 17.06
N ILE A 70 5.01 0.77 16.88
CA ILE A 70 4.60 0.13 15.63
C ILE A 70 3.31 -0.65 15.86
N ASN A 71 2.32 -0.38 15.02
CA ASN A 71 1.10 -1.17 14.94
C ASN A 71 1.13 -1.98 13.64
N LEU A 72 1.04 -3.30 13.74
CA LEU A 72 0.93 -4.18 12.59
C LEU A 72 -0.52 -4.62 12.41
N SER A 73 -0.94 -4.69 11.15
CA SER A 73 -2.25 -5.23 10.76
C SER A 73 -2.09 -6.58 10.07
N LYS A 74 -3.03 -7.50 10.29
CA LYS A 74 -3.05 -8.82 9.62
C LYS A 74 -3.12 -8.67 8.10
N SER A 75 -3.90 -7.69 7.65
CA SER A 75 -3.94 -7.22 6.27
C SER A 75 -3.94 -5.70 6.25
N PHE A 76 -3.25 -5.12 5.27
CA PHE A 76 -3.37 -3.68 5.00
C PHE A 76 -4.62 -3.47 4.15
N LYS A 77 -5.57 -2.65 4.61
CA LYS A 77 -6.56 -2.12 3.67
C LYS A 77 -5.82 -1.18 2.71
N PRO A 78 -5.94 -1.35 1.39
CA PRO A 78 -5.40 -0.39 0.45
C PRO A 78 -6.02 0.99 0.71
N GLU A 79 -5.25 2.05 0.51
CA GLU A 79 -5.75 3.42 0.57
C GLU A 79 -6.96 3.57 -0.37
N VAL A 80 -7.99 4.29 0.06
CA VAL A 80 -9.24 4.46 -0.71
C VAL A 80 -8.95 5.06 -2.10
N THR A 81 -7.98 5.95 -2.20
CA THR A 81 -7.53 6.56 -3.47
C THR A 81 -6.86 5.55 -4.41
N GLU A 82 -6.29 4.46 -3.92
CA GLU A 82 -5.76 3.38 -4.74
C GLU A 82 -6.87 2.43 -5.18
N ILE A 83 -7.84 2.13 -4.28
CA ILE A 83 -9.03 1.35 -4.62
C ILE A 83 -9.85 2.05 -5.70
N ASP A 84 -9.98 3.38 -5.61
CA ASP A 84 -10.69 4.21 -6.57
C ASP A 84 -10.18 4.00 -8.01
N LYS A 85 -8.87 3.85 -8.18
CA LYS A 85 -8.25 3.60 -9.50
C LYS A 85 -8.66 2.27 -10.11
N LEU A 86 -9.03 1.28 -9.29
CA LEU A 86 -9.43 -0.06 -9.72
C LEU A 86 -10.89 -0.12 -10.16
N GLN A 87 -11.73 0.84 -9.76
CA GLN A 87 -13.13 0.91 -10.16
C GLN A 87 -13.29 0.94 -11.69
N GLY A 88 -14.41 0.44 -12.20
CA GLY A 88 -14.71 0.49 -13.62
C GLY A 88 -15.24 -0.83 -14.14
N THR A 89 -15.32 -0.91 -15.46
CA THR A 89 -15.88 -2.05 -16.18
C THR A 89 -14.75 -2.87 -16.77
N TYR A 90 -14.87 -4.19 -16.67
CA TYR A 90 -13.89 -5.15 -17.15
C TYR A 90 -14.62 -6.17 -18.01
N ALA A 91 -14.36 -6.14 -19.31
CA ALA A 91 -14.95 -7.04 -20.30
C ALA A 91 -14.01 -8.23 -20.56
N PHE A 92 -14.50 -9.42 -20.22
CA PHE A 92 -13.87 -10.70 -20.53
C PHE A 92 -14.36 -11.21 -21.89
N ASP A 93 -13.70 -12.23 -22.41
CA ASP A 93 -14.14 -12.94 -23.62
C ASP A 93 -15.58 -13.45 -23.47
N HIS A 94 -16.33 -13.51 -24.58
CA HIS A 94 -17.73 -13.94 -24.65
C HIS A 94 -18.72 -13.03 -23.89
N ASP A 95 -18.56 -11.70 -24.03
CA ASP A 95 -19.48 -10.66 -23.54
C ASP A 95 -19.72 -10.63 -22.02
N ARG A 96 -18.91 -11.34 -21.23
CA ARG A 96 -19.02 -11.28 -19.77
C ARG A 96 -18.38 -9.99 -19.24
N ILE A 97 -19.20 -9.19 -18.58
CA ILE A 97 -18.78 -7.92 -18.01
C ILE A 97 -18.80 -7.99 -16.48
N LEU A 98 -17.72 -7.55 -15.84
CA LEU A 98 -17.67 -7.29 -14.41
C LEU A 98 -17.51 -5.80 -14.14
N LYS A 99 -18.34 -5.27 -13.24
CA LYS A 99 -18.22 -3.91 -12.73
C LYS A 99 -17.64 -3.95 -11.33
N PHE A 100 -16.59 -3.16 -11.12
CA PHE A 100 -15.98 -2.91 -9.83
C PHE A 100 -16.29 -1.49 -9.38
N PHE A 101 -16.64 -1.33 -8.11
CA PHE A 101 -17.01 -0.03 -7.55
C PHE A 101 -16.66 0.04 -6.06
N LEU A 102 -16.47 1.26 -5.58
CA LEU A 102 -16.22 1.55 -4.16
C LEU A 102 -17.54 1.65 -3.41
N LYS A 103 -17.63 0.95 -2.28
CA LYS A 103 -18.75 1.08 -1.34
C LYS A 103 -18.24 0.82 0.07
N GLU A 104 -18.56 1.73 0.99
CA GLU A 104 -18.08 1.67 2.38
C GLU A 104 -16.54 1.53 2.47
N GLU A 105 -15.83 2.31 1.62
CA GLU A 105 -14.36 2.28 1.48
C GLU A 105 -13.77 0.93 1.00
N ASP A 106 -14.59 -0.06 0.68
CA ASP A 106 -14.15 -1.36 0.16
C ASP A 106 -14.41 -1.49 -1.34
N LEU A 107 -13.67 -2.38 -2.00
CA LEU A 107 -13.91 -2.75 -3.38
C LEU A 107 -15.03 -3.80 -3.44
N TRP A 108 -16.00 -3.58 -4.32
CA TRP A 108 -17.10 -4.51 -4.59
C TRP A 108 -17.12 -4.89 -6.06
N CYS A 109 -17.63 -6.08 -6.37
CA CYS A 109 -17.80 -6.52 -7.75
C CYS A 109 -19.10 -7.28 -8.02
N GLY A 110 -19.55 -7.20 -9.26
CA GLY A 110 -20.46 -8.18 -9.87
C GLY A 110 -21.96 -7.94 -9.67
N ASN A 111 -22.74 -8.92 -10.14
CA ASN A 111 -24.20 -9.01 -10.07
C ASN A 111 -24.57 -10.50 -9.81
N PRO A 112 -24.92 -10.93 -8.59
CA PRO A 112 -25.10 -10.09 -7.41
C PRO A 112 -23.78 -9.51 -6.90
N GLU A 113 -23.87 -8.33 -6.30
CA GLU A 113 -22.74 -7.62 -5.71
C GLU A 113 -22.09 -8.43 -4.60
N GLY A 114 -20.77 -8.42 -4.52
CA GLY A 114 -20.01 -9.03 -3.44
C GLY A 114 -18.88 -8.13 -2.99
N ARG A 115 -18.72 -7.97 -1.67
CA ARG A 115 -17.56 -7.32 -1.07
C ARG A 115 -16.31 -8.14 -1.36
N LEU A 116 -15.22 -7.46 -1.66
CA LEU A 116 -13.91 -8.05 -1.83
C LEU A 116 -12.99 -7.70 -0.65
N ALA A 117 -12.36 -8.71 -0.06
CA ALA A 117 -11.37 -8.55 0.98
C ALA A 117 -9.97 -8.51 0.35
N TYR A 118 -9.16 -7.49 0.70
CA TYR A 118 -7.79 -7.42 0.21
C TYR A 118 -6.91 -8.51 0.84
N ALA A 119 -6.24 -9.27 -0.02
CA ALA A 119 -5.41 -10.42 0.33
C ALA A 119 -3.90 -10.13 0.19
N GLY A 120 -3.51 -8.90 -0.17
CA GLY A 120 -2.11 -8.55 -0.47
C GLY A 120 -1.79 -8.67 -1.97
N ALA A 121 -0.62 -8.16 -2.37
CA ALA A 121 -0.11 -8.26 -3.75
C ALA A 121 -1.13 -7.86 -4.84
N ASN A 122 -1.86 -6.75 -4.62
CA ASN A 122 -2.94 -6.27 -5.50
C ASN A 122 -4.04 -7.31 -5.77
N THR A 123 -4.21 -8.27 -4.86
CA THR A 123 -5.18 -9.36 -4.97
C THR A 123 -6.30 -9.16 -3.96
N PHE A 124 -7.53 -9.39 -4.40
CA PHE A 124 -8.74 -9.29 -3.60
C PHE A 124 -9.54 -10.59 -3.70
N HIS A 125 -10.03 -11.11 -2.59
CA HIS A 125 -10.85 -12.31 -2.53
C HIS A 125 -12.31 -11.94 -2.32
N ALA A 126 -13.21 -12.56 -3.07
CA ALA A 126 -14.64 -12.42 -2.83
C ALA A 126 -15.00 -13.08 -1.49
N VAL A 127 -15.63 -12.34 -0.58
CA VAL A 127 -15.88 -12.81 0.81
C VAL A 127 -16.74 -14.08 0.86
N ASN A 128 -17.64 -14.26 -0.12
CA ASN A 128 -18.61 -15.35 -0.16
C ASN A 128 -18.44 -16.26 -1.39
N ARG A 129 -17.30 -16.20 -2.10
CA ARG A 129 -17.04 -17.00 -3.30
C ARG A 129 -15.58 -17.39 -3.35
N ASP A 130 -15.28 -18.57 -3.87
CA ASP A 130 -13.90 -18.97 -4.16
C ASP A 130 -13.42 -18.31 -5.46
N THR A 131 -13.24 -16.99 -5.41
CA THR A 131 -12.80 -16.19 -6.55
C THR A 131 -11.86 -15.10 -6.07
N ALA A 132 -10.70 -15.03 -6.72
CA ALA A 132 -9.68 -14.01 -6.50
C ALA A 132 -9.57 -13.10 -7.73
N TYR A 133 -9.35 -11.82 -7.47
CA TYR A 133 -9.16 -10.77 -8.48
C TYR A 133 -7.80 -10.11 -8.25
N THR A 134 -6.88 -10.27 -9.18
CA THR A 134 -5.55 -9.65 -9.12
C THR A 134 -5.44 -8.53 -10.14
N PHE A 135 -5.09 -7.33 -9.67
CA PHE A 135 -4.94 -6.15 -10.51
C PHE A 135 -3.47 -5.85 -10.79
N GLN A 136 -3.19 -5.47 -12.03
CA GLN A 136 -1.85 -5.06 -12.44
C GLN A 136 -1.94 -3.79 -13.28
N LYS A 137 -1.24 -2.75 -12.84
CA LYS A 137 -1.00 -1.55 -13.67
C LYS A 137 0.12 -1.86 -14.67
N LEU A 138 -0.18 -1.71 -15.95
CA LEU A 138 0.78 -1.88 -17.04
C LEU A 138 1.58 -0.60 -17.27
N THR A 139 2.69 -0.71 -17.98
CA THR A 139 3.59 0.42 -18.29
C THR A 139 2.92 1.51 -19.14
N ASP A 140 1.94 1.13 -19.96
CA ASP A 140 1.12 2.04 -20.78
C ASP A 140 -0.06 2.68 -20.00
N GLY A 141 -0.16 2.42 -18.70
CA GLY A 141 -1.19 2.98 -17.83
C GLY A 141 -2.50 2.19 -17.80
N ARG A 142 -2.68 1.16 -18.65
CA ARG A 142 -3.85 0.28 -18.58
C ARG A 142 -3.83 -0.56 -17.31
N ILE A 143 -5.01 -1.01 -16.88
CA ILE A 143 -5.17 -1.93 -15.76
C ILE A 143 -5.60 -3.28 -16.31
N ARG A 144 -4.76 -4.29 -16.10
CA ARG A 144 -5.06 -5.70 -16.32
C ARG A 144 -5.72 -6.25 -15.06
N LEU A 145 -6.79 -7.00 -15.24
CA LEU A 145 -7.45 -7.82 -14.23
C LEU A 145 -7.25 -9.29 -14.57
N GLU A 146 -6.81 -10.07 -13.59
CA GLU A 146 -6.87 -11.52 -13.63
C GLU A 146 -7.92 -11.99 -12.62
N GLU A 147 -8.93 -12.71 -13.08
CA GLU A 147 -9.86 -13.45 -12.23
C GLU A 147 -9.40 -14.90 -12.15
N LYS A 148 -9.27 -15.43 -10.94
CA LYS A 148 -9.01 -16.84 -10.68
C LYS A 148 -10.18 -17.45 -9.92
N LYS A 149 -10.83 -18.45 -10.51
CA LYS A 149 -11.98 -19.17 -9.93
C LYS A 149 -11.78 -20.67 -10.14
N GLU A 150 -11.85 -21.47 -9.08
CA GLU A 150 -11.76 -22.95 -9.16
C GLU A 150 -10.55 -23.45 -9.98
N GLY A 151 -9.42 -22.74 -9.89
CA GLY A 151 -8.19 -23.08 -10.62
C GLY A 151 -8.13 -22.59 -12.07
N VAL A 152 -9.19 -22.00 -12.61
CA VAL A 152 -9.21 -21.39 -13.94
C VAL A 152 -8.91 -19.90 -13.83
N SER A 153 -7.96 -19.42 -14.64
CA SER A 153 -7.64 -17.98 -14.77
C SER A 153 -8.30 -17.40 -16.02
N SER A 154 -8.85 -16.20 -15.90
CA SER A 154 -9.38 -15.40 -17.01
C SER A 154 -8.83 -13.98 -16.93
N ILE A 155 -8.57 -13.36 -18.07
CA ILE A 155 -7.95 -12.03 -18.14
C ILE A 155 -8.93 -11.03 -18.75
N SER A 156 -8.95 -9.82 -18.20
CA SER A 156 -9.68 -8.68 -18.73
C SER A 156 -8.85 -7.41 -18.58
N TYR A 157 -9.23 -6.37 -19.31
CA TYR A 157 -8.69 -5.02 -19.15
C TYR A 157 -9.79 -4.07 -18.75
N LYS A 158 -9.44 -3.03 -17.99
CA LYS A 158 -10.36 -1.94 -17.68
C LYS A 158 -10.72 -1.22 -18.97
N THR A 159 -12.01 -1.10 -19.26
CA THR A 159 -12.59 -0.36 -20.39
C THR A 159 -12.90 1.08 -20.00
#